data_AF-A0A834BFX4-F1
#
_entry.id   AF-A0A834BFX4-F1
#
_cell.length_a   1.000
_cell.length_b   1.000
_cell.length_c   1.000
_cell.angle_alpha   90.00
_cell.angle_beta   90.00
_cell.angle_gamma   90.00
#
_symmetry.space_group_name_H-M   'P 1'
#
loop_
_entity.id
_entity.type
_entity.pdbx_description
1 polymer ?
#
loop_
_entity_poly.entity_id
_entity_poly.type
_entity_poly.pdbx_seq_one_letter_code
_entity_poly.pdbx_strand_id
1 'polypeptide(L)'
;MKRITYWPQLALGFTFNWGALLGWSAVKGSCDPSVCLPLYFSGIMWTLIYDTIYAYQDTRDDALIGLKSTALRFRENAKQWLSGFSAAMLGALSLVGVTAGQTMPYYVALAAVGAHLTHQIYTLDIHRPEDCWDKFTSNRTVGLILFLGIVLGNLWREKKTDETKKNIERVEN
;
A
#
# COMPACT_ATOMS: atom_id res chain seq x y z
N MET A 1 -18.41 7.26 10.80
CA MET A 1 -18.22 5.82 11.06
C MET A 1 -17.85 5.48 12.51
N LYS A 2 -16.99 6.26 13.18
CA LYS A 2 -16.56 6.01 14.58
C LYS A 2 -17.70 5.76 15.59
N ARG A 3 -18.89 6.35 15.40
CA ARG A 3 -20.06 6.13 16.27
C ARG A 3 -20.80 4.80 16.04
N ILE A 4 -20.58 4.15 14.89
CA ILE A 4 -21.35 2.99 14.44
C ILE A 4 -20.50 1.71 14.54
N THR A 5 -19.27 1.74 14.03
CA THR A 5 -18.40 0.56 13.87
C THR A 5 -16.97 0.81 14.40
N TYR A 6 -16.30 -0.27 14.79
CA TYR A 6 -14.86 -0.31 15.11
C TYR A 6 -13.95 -0.29 13.88
N TRP A 7 -14.50 -0.25 12.68
CA TRP A 7 -13.76 -0.23 11.41
C TRP A 7 -13.90 1.08 10.62
N PRO A 8 -13.80 2.28 11.23
CA PRO A 8 -13.86 3.52 10.47
C PRO A 8 -12.69 3.64 9.47
N GLN A 9 -11.52 3.10 9.80
CA GLN A 9 -10.34 3.03 8.93
C GLN A 9 -10.64 2.26 7.63
N LEU A 10 -11.45 1.20 7.69
CA LEU A 10 -11.83 0.43 6.50
C LEU A 10 -12.72 1.25 5.57
N ALA A 11 -13.67 2.00 6.13
CA ALA A 11 -14.51 2.91 5.36
C ALA A 11 -13.68 4.02 4.70
N LEU A 12 -12.71 4.59 5.42
CA LEU A 12 -11.74 5.54 4.87
C LEU A 12 -10.93 4.92 3.73
N GLY A 13 -10.48 3.67 3.91
CA GLY A 13 -9.78 2.93 2.87
C GLY A 13 -10.61 2.82 1.58
N PHE A 14 -11.89 2.49 1.69
CA PHE A 14 -12.76 2.42 0.52
C PHE A 14 -12.90 3.76 -0.20
N THR A 15 -13.12 4.85 0.54
CA THR A 15 -13.37 6.17 -0.07
C THR A 15 -12.11 6.79 -0.66
N PHE A 16 -10.97 6.66 0.03
CA PHE A 16 -9.73 7.32 -0.39
C PHE A 16 -9.05 6.62 -1.57
N ASN A 17 -9.14 5.29 -1.65
CA ASN A 17 -8.39 4.52 -2.65
C ASN A 17 -9.10 4.36 -3.99
N TRP A 18 -10.34 4.85 -4.14
CA TRP A 18 -11.12 4.71 -5.37
C TRP A 18 -10.43 5.36 -6.60
N GLY A 19 -9.53 6.32 -6.35
CA GLY A 19 -8.68 6.94 -7.37
C GLY A 19 -7.85 5.95 -8.17
N ALA A 20 -7.52 4.76 -7.63
CA ALA A 20 -6.85 3.69 -8.38
C ALA A 20 -7.68 3.21 -9.57
N LEU A 21 -9.00 3.06 -9.39
CA LEU A 21 -9.93 2.63 -10.44
C LEU A 21 -10.09 3.72 -11.50
N LEU A 22 -10.25 4.97 -11.04
CA LEU A 22 -10.36 6.13 -11.93
C LEU A 22 -9.10 6.38 -12.76
N GLY A 23 -7.92 6.30 -12.13
CA GLY A 23 -6.65 6.53 -12.81
C GLY A 23 -6.44 5.51 -13.92
N TRP A 24 -6.75 4.24 -13.65
CA TRP A 24 -6.66 3.19 -14.66
C TRP A 24 -7.67 3.41 -15.80
N SER A 25 -8.96 3.64 -15.48
CA SER A 25 -9.99 3.81 -16.50
C SER A 25 -9.75 5.03 -17.38
N ALA A 26 -9.24 6.13 -16.81
CA ALA A 26 -8.91 7.34 -17.55
C ALA A 26 -7.83 7.11 -18.61
N VAL A 27 -6.85 6.23 -18.34
CA VAL A 27 -5.72 5.96 -19.26
C VAL A 27 -6.03 4.81 -20.22
N LYS A 28 -6.71 3.76 -19.77
CA LYS A 28 -6.96 2.54 -20.55
C LYS A 28 -8.33 2.49 -21.23
N GLY A 29 -9.25 3.39 -20.88
CA GLY A 29 -10.63 3.40 -21.41
C GLY A 29 -11.49 2.25 -20.89
N SER A 30 -10.97 1.43 -19.97
CA SER A 30 -11.66 0.29 -19.35
C SER A 30 -11.07 0.03 -17.97
N CYS A 31 -11.79 -0.71 -17.12
CA CYS A 31 -11.26 -1.23 -15.86
C CYS A 31 -10.98 -2.71 -16.01
N ASP A 32 -9.71 -3.11 -16.04
CA ASP A 32 -9.33 -4.52 -16.00
C ASP A 32 -9.43 -5.01 -14.54
N PRO A 33 -10.38 -5.88 -14.19
CA PRO A 33 -10.56 -6.32 -12.80
C PRO A 33 -9.32 -7.03 -12.24
N SER A 34 -8.51 -7.67 -13.09
CA SER A 34 -7.31 -8.42 -12.67
C SER A 34 -6.17 -7.52 -12.17
N VAL A 35 -6.18 -6.24 -12.56
CA VAL A 35 -5.21 -5.23 -12.11
C VAL A 35 -5.86 -4.27 -11.12
N CYS A 36 -7.05 -3.76 -11.46
CA CYS A 36 -7.73 -2.72 -10.70
C CYS A 36 -8.15 -3.18 -9.30
N LEU A 37 -8.73 -4.38 -9.16
CA LEU A 37 -9.22 -4.85 -7.86
C LEU A 37 -8.08 -5.13 -6.88
N PRO A 38 -7.00 -5.85 -7.25
CA PRO A 38 -5.86 -6.03 -6.35
C PRO A 38 -5.17 -4.71 -6.01
N LEU A 39 -5.06 -3.77 -6.96
CA LEU A 39 -4.49 -2.44 -6.70
C LEU A 39 -5.34 -1.66 -5.69
N TYR A 40 -6.65 -1.60 -5.90
CA TYR A 40 -7.58 -0.95 -4.98
C TYR A 40 -7.55 -1.58 -3.58
N PHE A 41 -7.57 -2.91 -3.51
CA PHE A 41 -7.46 -3.66 -2.27
C PHE A 41 -6.15 -3.38 -1.53
N SER A 42 -5.02 -3.32 -2.25
CA SER A 42 -3.73 -2.98 -1.65
C SER A 42 -3.73 -1.59 -1.02
N GLY A 43 -4.37 -0.62 -1.66
CA GLY A 43 -4.54 0.73 -1.13
C GLY A 43 -5.38 0.73 0.16
N ILE A 44 -6.47 -0.04 0.19
CA ILE A 44 -7.29 -0.19 1.41
C ILE A 44 -6.46 -0.80 2.55
N MET A 45 -5.70 -1.86 2.27
CA MET A 45 -4.81 -2.47 3.28
C MET A 45 -3.76 -1.48 3.77
N TRP A 46 -3.19 -0.67 2.87
CA TRP A 46 -2.25 0.38 3.24
C TRP A 46 -2.89 1.44 4.15
N THR A 47 -4.11 1.88 3.83
CA THR A 47 -4.89 2.77 4.71
C THR A 47 -5.16 2.14 6.07
N LEU A 48 -5.50 0.85 6.13
CA LEU A 48 -5.65 0.16 7.40
C LEU A 48 -4.35 0.13 8.21
N ILE A 49 -3.17 0.08 7.58
CA ILE A 49 -1.88 0.11 8.28
C ILE A 49 -1.67 1.49 8.92
N TYR A 50 -1.52 2.53 8.09
CA TYR A 50 -1.11 3.84 8.60
C TYR A 50 -2.19 4.49 9.47
N ASP A 51 -3.47 4.35 9.12
CA ASP A 51 -4.56 5.02 9.83
C ASP A 51 -4.89 4.33 11.15
N THR A 52 -4.61 3.01 11.25
CA THR A 52 -4.68 2.31 12.55
C THR A 52 -3.55 2.75 13.47
N ILE A 53 -2.31 2.87 12.95
CA ILE A 53 -1.18 3.41 13.72
C ILE A 53 -1.51 4.81 14.22
N TYR A 54 -2.03 5.67 13.34
CA TYR A 54 -2.45 7.02 13.70
C TYR A 54 -3.51 7.02 14.80
N ALA A 55 -4.52 6.14 14.68
CA ALA A 55 -5.61 6.04 15.65
C ALA A 55 -5.18 5.56 17.05
N TYR A 56 -3.99 4.98 17.21
CA TYR A 56 -3.49 4.64 18.54
C TYR A 56 -3.23 5.88 19.41
N GLN A 57 -2.93 7.04 18.79
CA GLN A 57 -2.74 8.32 19.49
C GLN A 57 -4.01 8.75 20.23
N ASP A 58 -5.17 8.53 19.60
CA ASP A 58 -6.46 8.99 20.11
C ASP A 58 -7.15 7.94 20.99
N THR A 59 -6.52 6.81 21.30
CA THR A 59 -7.19 5.65 21.94
C THR A 59 -7.87 6.03 23.26
N ARG A 60 -7.19 6.81 24.11
CA ARG A 60 -7.74 7.23 25.40
C ARG A 60 -8.93 8.16 25.23
N ASP A 61 -8.78 9.17 24.38
CA ASP A 61 -9.81 10.17 24.16
C ASP A 61 -11.03 9.56 23.47
N ASP A 62 -10.82 8.76 22.42
CA ASP A 62 -11.88 8.00 21.75
C ASP A 62 -12.66 7.14 22.76
N ALA A 63 -11.99 6.47 23.71
CA ALA A 63 -12.65 5.68 24.74
C ALA A 63 -13.50 6.53 25.70
N LEU A 64 -13.00 7.69 26.13
CA LEU A 64 -13.69 8.58 27.06
C LEU A 64 -15.02 9.12 26.50
N ILE A 65 -15.04 9.44 25.21
CA ILE A 65 -16.25 9.97 24.53
C ILE A 65 -17.05 8.89 23.78
N GLY A 66 -16.72 7.61 23.98
CA GLY A 66 -17.46 6.46 23.43
C GLY A 66 -17.34 6.30 21.91
N LEU A 67 -16.27 6.80 21.31
CA LEU A 67 -15.93 6.56 19.90
C LEU A 67 -15.24 5.21 19.72
N LYS A 68 -15.38 4.64 18.52
CA LYS A 68 -14.82 3.35 18.14
C LYS A 68 -13.74 3.55 17.07
N SER A 69 -12.68 2.74 17.13
CA SER A 69 -11.58 2.73 16.16
C SER A 69 -10.93 1.34 16.08
N THR A 70 -10.15 1.07 15.03
CA THR A 70 -9.38 -0.18 14.93
C THR A 70 -8.38 -0.31 16.07
N ALA A 71 -7.77 0.79 16.52
CA ALA A 71 -6.89 0.81 17.69
C ALA A 71 -7.60 0.28 18.95
N LEU A 72 -8.82 0.76 19.24
CA LEU A 72 -9.64 0.24 20.35
C LEU A 72 -10.04 -1.22 20.17
N ARG A 73 -10.25 -1.66 18.92
CA ARG A 73 -10.61 -3.05 18.61
C ARG A 73 -9.44 -4.01 18.79
N PHE A 74 -8.25 -3.62 18.35
CA PHE A 74 -7.06 -4.47 18.32
C PHE A 74 -6.30 -4.45 19.65
N ARG A 75 -6.45 -3.39 20.45
CA ARG A 75 -5.78 -3.25 21.76
C ARG A 75 -4.27 -3.48 21.61
N GLU A 76 -3.66 -4.34 22.42
CA GLU A 76 -2.24 -4.68 22.36
C GLU A 76 -1.83 -5.51 21.14
N ASN A 77 -2.78 -6.07 20.37
CA ASN A 77 -2.49 -6.94 19.22
C ASN A 77 -2.17 -6.15 17.93
N ALA A 78 -1.83 -4.87 18.04
CA ALA A 78 -1.56 -3.98 16.91
C ALA A 78 -0.63 -4.62 15.88
N LYS A 79 0.54 -5.10 16.35
CA LYS A 79 1.58 -5.65 15.47
C LYS A 79 1.11 -6.86 14.66
N GLN A 80 0.26 -7.71 15.23
CA GLN A 80 -0.29 -8.88 14.54
C GLN A 80 -1.23 -8.46 13.41
N TRP A 81 -2.17 -7.56 13.69
CA TRP A 81 -3.10 -7.05 12.67
C TRP A 81 -2.40 -6.26 11.57
N LEU A 82 -1.48 -5.36 11.94
CA LEU A 82 -0.69 -4.58 10.98
C LEU A 82 0.19 -5.47 10.10
N SER A 83 0.74 -6.56 10.65
CA SER A 83 1.49 -7.54 9.86
C SER A 83 0.59 -8.28 8.87
N GLY A 84 -0.63 -8.66 9.28
CA GLY A 84 -1.62 -9.26 8.40
C GLY A 84 -2.02 -8.33 7.25
N PHE A 85 -2.29 -7.05 7.53
CA PHE A 85 -2.57 -6.06 6.49
C PHE A 85 -1.37 -5.82 5.57
N SER A 86 -0.15 -5.80 6.11
CA SER A 86 1.07 -5.66 5.31
C SER A 86 1.26 -6.85 4.36
N ALA A 87 1.05 -8.07 4.84
CA ALA A 87 1.10 -9.26 4.00
C ALA A 87 0.03 -9.22 2.90
N ALA A 88 -1.20 -8.84 3.24
CA ALA A 88 -2.30 -8.70 2.28
C ALA A 88 -2.02 -7.60 1.23
N MET A 89 -1.49 -6.45 1.66
CA MET A 89 -1.06 -5.35 0.79
C MET A 89 0.02 -5.81 -0.19
N LEU A 90 1.10 -6.42 0.30
CA LEU A 90 2.22 -6.87 -0.52
C LEU A 90 1.82 -8.01 -1.47
N GLY A 91 0.96 -8.93 -1.03
CA GLY A 91 0.41 -9.99 -1.86
C GLY A 91 -0.42 -9.45 -3.02
N ALA A 92 -1.29 -8.47 -2.73
CA ALA A 92 -2.09 -7.82 -3.76
C ALA A 92 -1.23 -7.00 -4.74
N LEU A 93 -0.23 -6.26 -4.26
CA LEU A 93 0.74 -5.56 -5.13
C LEU A 93 1.59 -6.53 -5.96
N SER A 94 1.93 -7.70 -5.42
CA SER A 94 2.61 -8.74 -6.19
C SER A 94 1.75 -9.23 -7.35
N LEU A 95 0.45 -9.45 -7.09
CA LEU A 95 -0.52 -9.82 -8.11
C LEU A 95 -0.65 -8.72 -9.18
N VAL A 96 -0.75 -7.44 -8.79
CA VAL A 96 -0.70 -6.30 -9.72
C VAL A 96 0.54 -6.33 -10.58
N GLY A 97 1.72 -6.59 -9.99
CA GLY A 97 2.97 -6.66 -10.74
C GLY A 97 2.94 -7.73 -11.83
N VAL A 98 2.40 -8.91 -11.50
CA VAL A 98 2.25 -10.02 -12.45
C VAL A 98 1.22 -9.70 -13.54
N THR A 99 0.02 -9.23 -13.17
CA THR A 99 -1.06 -8.97 -14.13
C THR A 99 -0.80 -7.75 -15.01
N ALA A 100 -0.05 -6.76 -14.52
CA ALA A 100 0.36 -5.58 -15.27
C ALA A 100 1.69 -5.74 -16.03
N GLY A 101 2.35 -6.92 -15.97
CA GLY A 101 3.62 -7.16 -16.67
C GLY A 101 4.75 -6.23 -16.21
N GLN A 102 4.89 -6.04 -14.90
CA GLN A 102 5.95 -5.23 -14.31
C GLN A 102 7.31 -5.94 -14.36
N THR A 103 8.39 -5.15 -14.27
CA THR A 103 9.77 -5.63 -14.38
C THR A 103 10.51 -5.59 -13.04
N MET A 104 11.77 -6.05 -13.00
CA MET A 104 12.52 -6.21 -11.73
C MET A 104 12.58 -4.98 -10.81
N PRO A 105 12.74 -3.73 -11.29
CA PRO A 105 12.71 -2.55 -10.41
C PRO A 105 11.45 -2.44 -9.55
N TYR A 106 10.30 -2.82 -10.09
CA TYR A 106 9.05 -2.84 -9.35
C TYR A 106 9.11 -3.83 -8.18
N TYR A 107 9.62 -5.04 -8.42
CA TYR A 107 9.75 -6.07 -7.38
C TYR A 107 10.82 -5.72 -6.33
N VAL A 108 11.91 -5.04 -6.73
CA VAL A 108 12.90 -4.49 -5.79
C VAL A 108 12.27 -3.42 -4.90
N ALA A 109 11.49 -2.51 -5.48
CA ALA A 109 10.75 -1.52 -4.71
C ALA A 109 9.72 -2.18 -3.77
N LEU A 110 9.05 -3.24 -4.22
CA LEU A 110 8.10 -3.99 -3.39
C LEU A 110 8.79 -4.66 -2.20
N ALA A 111 9.99 -5.23 -2.41
CA ALA A 111 10.80 -5.79 -1.33
C ALA A 111 11.26 -4.69 -0.33
N ALA A 112 11.64 -3.52 -0.84
CA ALA A 112 12.01 -2.37 0.00
C ALA A 112 10.83 -1.86 0.83
N VAL A 113 9.62 -1.81 0.26
CA VAL A 113 8.38 -1.52 1.01
C VAL A 113 8.14 -2.56 2.09
N GLY A 114 8.30 -3.85 1.77
CA GLY A 114 8.18 -4.93 2.75
C GLY A 114 9.12 -4.74 3.93
N ALA A 115 10.41 -4.49 3.66
CA ALA A 115 11.41 -4.23 4.69
C ALA A 115 11.05 -2.98 5.54
N HIS A 116 10.61 -1.90 4.90
CA HIS A 116 10.19 -0.67 5.58
C HIS A 116 9.00 -0.92 6.52
N LEU A 117 7.95 -1.60 6.04
CA LEU A 117 6.77 -1.93 6.85
C LEU A 117 7.11 -2.88 7.99
N THR A 118 7.92 -3.91 7.74
CA THR A 118 8.37 -4.83 8.80
C THR A 118 9.15 -4.09 9.89
N HIS A 119 10.07 -3.20 9.52
CA HIS A 119 10.81 -2.38 10.48
C HIS A 119 9.88 -1.43 11.25
N GLN A 120 8.95 -0.77 10.56
CA GLN A 120 7.96 0.13 11.16
C GLN A 120 7.12 -0.62 12.21
N ILE A 121 6.57 -1.79 11.86
CA ILE A 121 5.72 -2.58 12.75
C ILE A 121 6.52 -3.17 13.92
N TYR A 122 7.73 -3.66 13.66
CA TYR A 122 8.59 -4.23 14.70
C TYR A 122 8.93 -3.20 15.78
N THR A 123 9.31 -1.99 15.36
CA THR A 123 9.72 -0.89 16.26
C THR A 123 8.57 -0.06 16.82
N LEU A 124 7.33 -0.27 16.36
CA LEU A 124 6.16 0.48 16.80
C LEU A 124 5.94 0.33 18.32
N ASP A 125 5.80 1.47 18.99
CA ASP A 125 5.30 1.59 20.36
C ASP A 125 3.94 2.30 20.36
N ILE A 126 2.87 1.53 20.55
CA ILE A 126 1.48 2.04 20.53
C ILE A 126 1.12 2.89 21.75
N HIS A 127 1.95 2.87 22.80
CA HIS A 127 1.72 3.64 24.03
C HIS A 127 2.40 5.01 24.01
N ARG A 128 3.20 5.28 22.97
CA ARG A 128 3.90 6.56 22.78
C ARG A 128 3.32 7.29 21.55
N PRO A 129 2.42 8.29 21.74
CA PRO A 129 1.78 8.99 20.63
C PRO A 129 2.76 9.57 19.60
N GLU A 130 3.91 10.08 20.05
CA GLU A 130 4.97 10.58 19.17
C GLU A 130 5.52 9.48 18.24
N ASP A 131 5.68 8.23 18.73
CA ASP A 131 6.11 7.11 17.89
C ASP A 131 5.06 6.78 16.84
N CYS A 132 3.79 6.76 17.23
CA CYS A 132 2.67 6.56 16.31
C CYS A 132 2.64 7.64 15.22
N TRP A 133 2.88 8.90 15.58
CA TRP A 133 2.98 10.00 14.61
C TRP A 133 4.17 9.82 13.65
N ASP A 134 5.33 9.47 14.17
CA ASP A 134 6.53 9.22 13.35
C ASP A 134 6.30 8.06 12.38
N LYS A 135 5.72 6.95 12.86
CA LYS A 135 5.39 5.80 12.02
C LYS A 135 4.32 6.15 10.98
N PHE A 136 3.27 6.88 11.35
CA PHE A 136 2.27 7.38 10.42
C PHE A 136 2.92 8.23 9.32
N THR A 137 3.73 9.23 9.70
CA THR A 137 4.40 10.13 8.75
C THR A 137 5.36 9.38 7.83
N SER A 138 6.07 8.37 8.35
CA SER A 138 6.99 7.54 7.55
C SER A 138 6.30 6.74 6.44
N ASN A 139 4.96 6.59 6.46
CA ASN A 139 4.24 5.93 5.38
C ASN A 139 4.30 6.70 4.06
N ARG A 140 4.56 8.02 4.05
CA ARG A 140 4.82 8.77 2.80
C ARG A 140 5.94 8.12 1.96
N THR A 141 6.93 7.51 2.63
CA THR A 141 8.06 6.83 1.99
C THR A 141 7.61 5.57 1.24
N VAL A 142 6.57 4.87 1.71
CA VAL A 142 6.00 3.71 1.01
C VAL A 142 5.49 4.12 -0.36
N GLY A 143 4.71 5.20 -0.43
CA GLY A 143 4.21 5.75 -1.70
C GLY A 143 5.34 6.15 -2.64
N LEU A 144 6.38 6.81 -2.11
CA LEU A 144 7.55 7.22 -2.91
C LEU A 144 8.33 6.02 -3.47
N ILE A 145 8.59 5.00 -2.65
CA ILE A 145 9.31 3.79 -3.09
C ILE A 145 8.51 3.08 -4.19
N LEU A 146 7.20 2.88 -4.01
CA LEU A 146 6.35 2.25 -5.03
C LEU A 146 6.32 3.07 -6.33
N PHE A 147 6.16 4.38 -6.23
CA PHE A 147 6.16 5.27 -7.39
C PHE A 147 7.46 5.15 -8.20
N LEU A 148 8.61 5.25 -7.53
CA LEU A 148 9.92 5.08 -8.18
C LEU A 148 10.09 3.69 -8.79
N GLY A 149 9.65 2.64 -8.10
CA GLY A 149 9.67 1.27 -8.61
C GLY A 149 8.86 1.10 -9.90
N ILE A 150 7.68 1.69 -9.97
CA ILE A 150 6.82 1.68 -11.17
C ILE A 150 7.49 2.45 -12.31
N VAL A 151 7.97 3.66 -12.06
CA VAL A 151 8.64 4.50 -13.08
C VAL A 151 9.86 3.79 -13.65
N LEU A 152 10.77 3.33 -12.77
CA LEU A 152 11.98 2.61 -13.18
C LEU A 152 11.64 1.28 -13.87
N GLY A 153 10.57 0.61 -13.44
CA GLY A 153 10.11 -0.63 -14.05
C GLY A 153 9.65 -0.43 -15.49
N ASN A 154 8.92 0.66 -15.76
CA ASN A 154 8.46 1.01 -17.10
C ASN A 154 9.64 1.46 -18.00
N LEU A 155 10.55 2.29 -17.49
CA LEU A 155 11.73 2.73 -18.24
C LEU A 155 12.65 1.56 -18.62
N TRP A 156 12.84 0.59 -17.72
CA TRP A 156 13.60 -0.62 -18.06
C TRP A 156 12.88 -1.41 -19.15
N ARG A 157 11.56 -1.57 -19.07
CA ARG A 157 10.80 -2.31 -20.10
C ARG A 157 11.03 -1.72 -21.50
N GLU A 158 10.93 -0.40 -21.64
CA GLU A 158 11.18 0.32 -22.90
C GLU A 158 12.60 0.02 -23.44
N LYS A 159 13.62 0.17 -22.59
CA LYS A 159 15.01 -0.13 -22.97
C LYS A 159 15.21 -1.56 -23.49
N LYS A 160 14.61 -2.56 -22.83
CA LYS A 160 14.68 -3.96 -23.28
C LYS A 160 13.99 -4.18 -24.63
N THR A 161 12.85 -3.54 -24.85
CA THR A 161 12.13 -3.61 -26.13
C THR A 161 12.97 -3.03 -27.26
N ASP A 162 13.65 -1.91 -27.04
CA ASP A 162 14.52 -1.27 -28.04
C ASP A 162 15.77 -2.11 -28.35
N GLU A 163 16.41 -2.69 -27.34
CA GLU A 163 17.55 -3.61 -27.52
C GLU A 163 17.15 -4.85 -28.33
N THR A 164 15.96 -5.39 -28.07
CA THR A 164 15.45 -6.57 -28.79
C THR A 164 15.22 -6.26 -30.27
N LYS A 165 14.59 -5.12 -30.58
CA LYS A 165 14.36 -4.70 -31.97
C LYS A 165 15.66 -4.51 -32.75
N LYS A 166 16.64 -3.82 -32.16
CA LYS A 166 17.97 -3.62 -32.77
C LYS A 166 18.69 -4.94 -33.06
N ASN A 167 18.55 -5.93 -32.20
CA ASN A 167 19.17 -7.24 -32.40
C ASN A 167 18.50 -8.02 -33.56
N ILE A 168 17.17 -7.92 -33.70
CA ILE A 168 16.44 -8.55 -34.82
C ILE A 168 16.87 -7.92 -36.15
N GLU A 169 16.87 -6.59 -36.22
CA GLU A 169 17.33 -5.86 -37.42
C GLU A 169 18.78 -6.19 -37.81
N ARG A 170 19.64 -6.52 -36.84
CA ARG A 170 21.03 -6.92 -37.10
C ARG A 170 21.16 -8.36 -37.62
N VAL A 171 20.20 -9.23 -37.32
CA VAL A 171 20.20 -10.63 -37.81
C VAL A 171 19.58 -10.71 -39.21
N GLU A 172 18.66 -9.80 -39.55
CA GLU A 172 17.97 -9.76 -40.85
C GLU A 172 18.77 -9.05 -41.96
N ASN A 173 19.83 -8.30 -41.63
CA ASN A 173 20.75 -7.63 -42.57
C ASN A 173 22.09 -8.37 -42.68
#